data_AF-A0A420FB70-F1
#
_entry.id   AF-A0A420FB70-F1
#
_cell.length_a   1.000
_cell.length_b   1.000
_cell.length_c   1.000
_cell.angle_alpha   90.00
_cell.angle_beta   90.00
_cell.angle_gamma   90.00
#
_symmetry.space_group_name_H-M   'P 1'
#
loop_
_entity.id
_entity.type
_entity.pdbx_description
1 polymer ?
#
loop_
_entity_poly.entity_id
_entity_poly.type
_entity_poly.pdbx_seq_one_letter_code
_entity_poly.pdbx_strand_id
1 'polypeptide(L)'
;MDYFFELSKKQLLKDRNDIFKEVGIPSLLKNGFEMSVFNNDSNGEFDPAHQEFNYNFCRLTENTYLEMLYVTINKNENNICFYICAFKLVPKIDSLISMKGTDGMPFYMTINNKNKYMQLRCDDYKGSPLYHMLFSPSYDIKCYFTKSGYEYKRQRLKHLVKSDMTNIDRFVKRWYELHKPIIKDPDGNNISI
;
A
#
# COMPACT_ATOMS: atom_id res chain seq x y z
N MET A 1 -3.85 -35.92 -13.70
CA MET A 1 -3.34 -35.74 -15.07
C MET A 1 -3.35 -34.26 -15.30
N ASP A 2 -2.29 -33.60 -14.86
CA ASP A 2 -2.39 -32.21 -14.43
C ASP A 2 -1.95 -31.30 -15.57
N TYR A 3 -2.93 -30.95 -16.40
CA TYR A 3 -2.73 -30.22 -17.67
C TYR A 3 -2.53 -28.70 -17.50
N PHE A 4 -2.42 -28.22 -16.26
CA PHE A 4 -2.39 -26.79 -15.96
C PHE A 4 -1.00 -26.33 -15.52
N PHE A 5 -0.54 -25.24 -16.12
CA PHE A 5 0.66 -24.55 -15.66
C PHE A 5 0.36 -23.85 -14.33
N GLU A 6 0.87 -24.38 -13.23
CA GLU A 6 0.78 -23.81 -11.89
C GLU A 6 2.18 -23.45 -11.36
N LEU A 7 2.30 -22.31 -10.66
CA LEU A 7 3.51 -21.91 -9.95
C LEU A 7 3.29 -21.97 -8.44
N SER A 8 4.31 -22.42 -7.71
CA SER A 8 4.25 -22.46 -6.25
C SER A 8 3.92 -21.09 -5.63
N LYS A 9 3.20 -21.08 -4.50
CA LYS A 9 2.92 -19.85 -3.74
C LYS A 9 4.17 -19.01 -3.44
N LYS A 10 5.34 -19.64 -3.25
CA LYS A 10 6.63 -18.95 -3.05
C LYS A 10 7.07 -18.18 -4.29
N GLN A 11 6.85 -18.73 -5.48
CA GLN A 11 7.15 -18.05 -6.74
C GLN A 11 6.15 -16.91 -7.01
N LEU A 12 4.86 -17.13 -6.78
CA LEU A 12 3.82 -16.09 -6.90
C LEU A 12 3.98 -14.95 -5.90
N LEU A 13 4.48 -15.23 -4.69
CA LEU A 13 4.92 -14.21 -3.73
C LEU A 13 6.08 -13.40 -4.31
N LYS A 14 7.15 -14.07 -4.76
CA LYS A 14 8.34 -13.43 -5.32
C LYS A 14 8.00 -12.53 -6.51
N ASP A 15 7.23 -13.03 -7.47
CA ASP A 15 6.93 -12.28 -8.70
C ASP A 15 6.03 -11.06 -8.45
N ARG A 16 5.14 -11.10 -7.44
CA ARG A 16 4.42 -9.89 -6.97
C ARG A 16 5.37 -8.88 -6.32
N ASN A 17 6.27 -9.37 -5.47
CA ASN A 17 7.26 -8.53 -4.77
C ASN A 17 8.21 -7.84 -5.77
N ASP A 18 8.71 -8.59 -6.75
CA ASP A 18 9.58 -8.09 -7.80
C ASP A 18 8.87 -7.05 -8.67
N ILE A 19 7.59 -7.25 -9.03
CA ILE A 19 6.78 -6.22 -9.71
C ILE A 19 6.70 -4.94 -8.87
N PHE A 20 6.42 -5.05 -7.57
CA PHE A 20 6.31 -3.87 -6.73
C PHE A 20 7.66 -3.13 -6.62
N LYS A 21 8.78 -3.85 -6.46
CA LYS A 21 10.13 -3.26 -6.50
C LYS A 21 10.47 -2.63 -7.85
N GLU A 22 10.09 -3.25 -8.96
CA GLU A 22 10.45 -2.78 -10.31
C GLU A 22 9.67 -1.52 -10.75
N VAL A 23 8.36 -1.45 -10.45
CA VAL A 23 7.50 -0.36 -10.97
C VAL A 23 6.63 0.35 -9.94
N GLY A 24 6.40 -0.24 -8.76
CA GLY A 24 5.66 0.41 -7.69
C GLY A 24 6.52 1.45 -6.98
N ILE A 25 7.61 1.02 -6.33
CA ILE A 25 8.52 1.89 -5.58
C ILE A 25 9.02 3.07 -6.45
N PRO A 26 9.53 2.89 -7.68
CA PRO A 26 10.03 4.02 -8.48
C PRO A 26 8.94 4.97 -9.00
N SER A 27 7.66 4.60 -8.90
CA SER A 27 6.52 5.49 -9.21
C SER A 27 6.07 6.27 -7.97
N LEU A 28 6.18 5.69 -6.78
CA LEU A 28 5.93 6.37 -5.50
C LEU A 28 6.99 7.44 -5.20
N LEU A 29 8.27 7.10 -5.36
CA LEU A 29 9.39 8.04 -5.16
C LEU A 29 9.27 9.28 -6.07
N LYS A 30 8.70 9.12 -7.28
CA LYS A 30 8.45 10.23 -8.22
C LYS A 30 7.28 11.14 -7.83
N ASN A 31 6.38 10.67 -6.97
CA ASN A 31 5.28 11.44 -6.39
C ASN A 31 5.62 12.01 -5.01
N GLY A 32 6.91 12.04 -4.64
CA GLY A 32 7.38 12.61 -3.37
C GLY A 32 7.05 11.76 -2.14
N PHE A 33 6.65 10.51 -2.30
CA PHE A 33 6.67 9.55 -1.19
C PHE A 33 8.11 9.09 -0.95
N GLU A 34 8.54 9.08 0.30
CA GLU A 34 9.80 8.49 0.74
C GLU A 34 9.53 7.13 1.40
N MET A 35 10.56 6.28 1.46
CA MET A 35 10.48 5.03 2.23
C MET A 35 10.50 5.36 3.72
N SER A 36 9.65 4.71 4.51
CA SER A 36 9.34 5.16 5.85
C SER A 36 10.53 5.09 6.82
N VAL A 37 10.58 6.07 7.73
CA VAL A 37 11.76 6.46 8.53
C VAL A 37 11.71 6.03 10.00
N PHE A 38 10.70 5.25 10.39
CA PHE A 38 10.51 4.80 11.76
C PHE A 38 11.35 3.55 12.05
N ASN A 39 11.67 3.30 13.33
CA ASN A 39 12.49 2.13 13.72
C ASN A 39 11.84 0.78 13.38
N ASN A 40 10.50 0.76 13.25
CA ASN A 40 9.70 -0.45 13.17
C ASN A 40 9.32 -0.82 11.72
N ASP A 41 9.89 -0.14 10.72
CA ASP A 41 9.61 -0.36 9.30
C ASP A 41 10.51 -1.45 8.70
N SER A 42 9.95 -2.61 8.36
CA SER A 42 10.70 -3.71 7.71
C SER A 42 11.06 -3.44 6.24
N ASN A 43 10.48 -2.40 5.63
CA ASN A 43 10.93 -1.80 4.35
C ASN A 43 11.25 -2.79 3.22
N GLY A 44 10.48 -3.88 3.09
CA GLY A 44 10.62 -4.90 2.06
C GLY A 44 11.52 -6.10 2.41
N GLU A 45 11.91 -6.24 3.67
CA GLU A 45 12.36 -7.52 4.23
C GLU A 45 11.21 -8.53 4.29
N PHE A 46 11.55 -9.82 4.36
CA PHE A 46 10.59 -10.92 4.39
C PHE A 46 10.25 -11.31 5.83
N ASP A 47 8.98 -11.17 6.22
CA ASP A 47 8.49 -11.67 7.50
C ASP A 47 8.31 -13.20 7.44
N PRO A 48 9.08 -14.01 8.21
CA PRO A 48 8.95 -15.47 8.17
C PRO A 48 7.72 -16.02 8.91
N ALA A 49 7.17 -15.27 9.86
CA ALA A 49 6.03 -15.67 10.68
C ALA A 49 4.71 -15.48 9.91
N HIS A 50 4.52 -14.29 9.33
CA HIS A 50 3.35 -13.94 8.52
C HIS A 50 3.49 -14.38 7.05
N GLN A 51 4.72 -14.69 6.61
CA GLN A 51 5.09 -15.16 5.28
C GLN A 51 4.75 -14.14 4.18
N GLU A 52 5.22 -12.90 4.38
CA GLU A 52 4.88 -11.75 3.53
C GLU A 52 6.03 -10.74 3.39
N PHE A 53 5.85 -9.79 2.48
CA PHE A 53 6.65 -8.57 2.38
C PHE A 53 5.78 -7.38 2.71
N ASN A 54 6.27 -6.52 3.62
CA ASN A 54 5.60 -5.29 4.02
C ASN A 54 6.49 -4.08 3.71
N TYR A 55 5.88 -3.02 3.18
CA TYR A 55 6.54 -1.75 2.90
C TYR A 55 5.68 -0.60 3.37
N ASN A 56 6.31 0.37 4.01
CA ASN A 56 5.66 1.58 4.46
C ASN A 56 6.32 2.76 3.76
N PHE A 57 5.50 3.66 3.22
CA PHE A 57 5.93 4.90 2.57
C PHE A 57 5.23 6.08 3.25
N CYS A 58 5.94 7.19 3.37
CA CYS A 58 5.42 8.42 3.94
C CYS A 58 5.67 9.62 3.03
N ARG A 59 4.76 10.58 3.04
CA ARG A 59 4.93 11.90 2.42
C ARG A 59 4.46 12.97 3.40
N LEU A 60 5.18 14.09 3.45
CA LEU A 60 4.79 15.27 4.20
C LEU A 60 4.20 16.31 3.25
N THR A 61 2.92 16.62 3.44
CA THR A 61 2.17 17.59 2.64
C THR A 61 1.89 18.85 3.47
N GLU A 62 2.16 20.03 2.92
CA GLU A 62 1.96 21.36 3.56
C GLU A 62 2.63 21.55 4.95
N ASN A 63 3.71 20.81 5.23
CA ASN A 63 4.37 20.73 6.55
C ASN A 63 3.40 20.35 7.69
N THR A 64 2.27 19.71 7.36
CA THR A 64 1.09 19.56 8.25
C THR A 64 0.47 18.17 8.18
N TYR A 65 0.46 17.54 7.01
CA TYR A 65 -0.19 16.25 6.80
C TYR A 65 0.84 15.17 6.52
N LEU A 66 0.85 14.13 7.35
CA LEU A 66 1.64 12.92 7.15
C LEU A 66 0.76 11.91 6.41
N GLU A 67 1.01 11.75 5.12
CA GLU A 67 0.32 10.81 4.24
C GLU A 67 1.09 9.50 4.20
N MET A 68 0.45 8.42 4.64
CA MET A 68 1.05 7.10 4.78
C MET A 68 0.45 6.12 3.77
N LEU A 69 1.31 5.32 3.12
CA LEU A 69 0.94 4.22 2.23
C LEU A 69 1.59 2.93 2.74
N TYR A 70 0.76 1.93 3.02
CA TYR A 70 1.13 0.60 3.46
C TYR A 70 0.92 -0.38 2.32
N VAL A 71 1.94 -1.21 2.04
CA VAL A 71 1.89 -2.21 0.98
C VAL A 71 2.21 -3.57 1.58
N THR A 72 1.26 -4.51 1.53
CA THR A 72 1.44 -5.88 2.04
C THR A 72 1.31 -6.89 0.90
N ILE A 73 2.18 -7.91 0.90
CA ILE A 73 2.25 -8.94 -0.15
C ILE A 73 2.35 -10.31 0.53
N ASN A 74 1.20 -10.89 0.89
CA ASN A 74 1.16 -12.17 1.60
C ASN A 74 1.24 -13.38 0.65
N LYS A 75 2.00 -14.42 1.04
CA LYS A 75 2.18 -15.68 0.29
C LYS A 75 0.88 -16.45 0.07
N ASN A 76 -0.07 -16.37 0.99
CA ASN A 76 -1.33 -17.10 0.93
C ASN A 76 -2.42 -16.38 0.13
N GLU A 77 -2.30 -15.06 0.01
CA GLU A 77 -3.07 -14.23 -0.91
C GLU A 77 -2.53 -14.32 -2.35
N ASN A 78 -3.31 -13.85 -3.32
CA ASN A 78 -2.92 -13.81 -4.75
C ASN A 78 -2.65 -12.38 -5.25
N ASN A 79 -2.83 -11.38 -4.40
CA ASN A 79 -2.84 -9.95 -4.69
C ASN A 79 -1.69 -9.20 -3.99
N ILE A 80 -1.53 -7.93 -4.35
CA ILE A 80 -0.82 -6.93 -3.55
C ILE A 80 -1.89 -6.05 -2.90
N CYS A 81 -1.78 -5.83 -1.60
CA CYS A 81 -2.69 -4.94 -0.86
C CYS A 81 -2.03 -3.57 -0.68
N PHE A 82 -2.73 -2.50 -1.03
CA PHE A 82 -2.31 -1.12 -0.83
C PHE A 82 -3.33 -0.41 0.05
N TYR A 83 -2.91 0.15 1.18
CA TYR A 83 -3.77 0.90 2.10
C TYR A 83 -3.21 2.30 2.32
N ILE A 84 -4.05 3.33 2.28
CA ILE A 84 -3.65 4.71 2.60
C ILE A 84 -4.38 5.26 3.83
N CYS A 85 -3.68 6.12 4.55
CA CYS A 85 -4.15 6.89 5.70
C CYS A 85 -3.45 8.25 5.71
N ALA A 86 -4.06 9.28 6.30
CA ALA A 86 -3.37 10.54 6.56
C ALA A 86 -3.60 11.04 8.00
N PHE A 87 -2.55 11.59 8.60
CA PHE A 87 -2.54 12.18 9.93
C PHE A 87 -2.26 13.68 9.82
N LYS A 88 -2.81 14.47 10.75
CA LYS A 88 -2.46 15.89 10.89
C LYS A 88 -1.48 16.04 12.04
N LEU A 89 -0.28 16.51 11.75
CA LEU A 89 0.76 16.76 12.75
C LEU A 89 0.58 18.14 13.39
N VAL A 90 0.70 18.19 14.72
CA VAL A 90 0.71 19.40 15.55
C VAL A 90 1.76 19.19 16.66
N PRO A 91 2.82 20.01 16.76
CA PRO A 91 3.19 21.10 15.87
C PRO A 91 3.47 20.64 14.42
N LYS A 92 3.55 21.61 13.52
CA LYS A 92 4.07 21.38 12.17
C LYS A 92 5.53 20.91 12.24
N ILE A 93 5.93 20.11 11.24
CA ILE A 93 7.33 19.72 11.04
C ILE A 93 7.76 20.10 9.62
N ASP A 94 9.03 20.45 9.44
CA ASP A 94 9.54 20.91 8.14
C ASP A 94 10.18 19.81 7.28
N SER A 95 10.38 18.61 7.84
CA SER A 95 10.91 17.45 7.12
C SER A 95 10.59 16.15 7.85
N LEU A 96 10.34 15.07 7.09
CA LEU A 96 10.25 13.70 7.62
C LEU A 96 11.51 13.27 8.40
N ILE A 97 12.66 13.88 8.12
CA ILE A 97 13.93 13.61 8.82
C ILE A 97 13.81 13.86 10.33
N SER A 98 12.95 14.78 10.80
CA SER A 98 12.75 15.01 12.25
C SER A 98 12.02 13.86 12.95
N MET A 99 11.34 12.99 12.20
CA MET A 99 10.68 11.78 12.72
C MET A 99 11.59 10.54 12.63
N LYS A 100 12.79 10.66 12.05
CA LYS A 100 13.67 9.51 11.81
C LYS A 100 14.12 8.90 13.14
N GLY A 101 13.84 7.61 13.29
CA GLY A 101 14.17 6.86 14.52
C GLY A 101 13.17 7.03 15.66
N THR A 102 11.97 7.56 15.40
CA THR A 102 10.82 7.47 16.31
C THR A 102 10.07 6.14 16.13
N ASP A 103 9.07 5.87 16.99
CA ASP A 103 8.17 4.72 16.85
C ASP A 103 7.06 5.02 15.83
N GLY A 104 6.94 4.18 14.81
CA GLY A 104 5.90 4.28 13.78
C GLY A 104 4.56 3.68 14.17
N MET A 105 4.50 2.82 15.19
CA MET A 105 3.28 2.10 15.61
C MET A 105 2.05 3.00 15.81
N PRO A 106 2.14 4.22 16.39
CA PRO A 106 0.97 5.09 16.53
C PRO A 106 0.38 5.56 15.20
N PHE A 107 1.17 5.56 14.13
CA PHE A 107 0.78 5.90 12.76
C PHE A 107 0.36 4.68 11.94
N TYR A 108 0.71 3.45 12.34
CA TYR A 108 0.36 2.22 11.62
C TYR A 108 -1.11 1.80 11.78
N MET A 109 -1.54 0.74 11.07
CA MET A 109 -2.91 0.21 11.14
C MET A 109 -3.15 -0.58 12.44
N THR A 110 -3.60 0.13 13.46
CA THR A 110 -4.01 -0.40 14.78
C THR A 110 -5.52 -0.55 14.88
N ILE A 111 -6.00 -1.24 15.92
CA ILE A 111 -7.45 -1.35 16.23
C ILE A 111 -8.12 0.03 16.35
N ASN A 112 -7.40 1.03 16.86
CA ASN A 112 -7.92 2.38 17.16
C ASN A 112 -8.08 3.27 15.91
N ASN A 113 -7.32 3.01 14.84
CA ASN A 113 -7.34 3.81 13.62
C ASN A 113 -7.68 3.00 12.35
N LYS A 114 -7.94 1.68 12.40
CA LYS A 114 -8.32 0.85 11.24
C LYS A 114 -9.42 1.45 10.35
N ASN A 115 -10.42 2.13 10.95
CA ASN A 115 -11.51 2.81 10.22
C ASN A 115 -11.07 4.10 9.48
N LYS A 116 -9.77 4.39 9.45
CA LYS A 116 -9.11 5.47 8.70
C LYS A 116 -8.21 4.94 7.59
N TYR A 117 -8.21 3.64 7.33
CA TYR A 117 -7.49 3.05 6.20
C TYR A 117 -8.47 2.85 5.05
N MET A 118 -8.03 3.23 3.85
CA MET A 118 -8.75 2.94 2.60
C MET A 118 -7.86 2.03 1.76
N GLN A 119 -8.32 0.80 1.51
CA GLN A 119 -7.67 -0.11 0.58
C GLN A 119 -7.98 0.33 -0.85
N LEU A 120 -6.93 0.61 -1.62
CA LEU A 120 -7.06 1.08 -3.02
C LEU A 120 -7.83 0.06 -3.84
N ARG A 121 -8.80 0.53 -4.64
CA ARG A 121 -9.70 -0.29 -5.46
C ARG A 121 -10.61 -1.25 -4.71
N CYS A 122 -10.70 -1.17 -3.37
CA CYS A 122 -11.73 -1.88 -2.59
C CYS A 122 -12.73 -0.87 -2.00
N ASP A 123 -12.24 0.03 -1.13
CA ASP A 123 -13.08 0.94 -0.34
C ASP A 123 -13.45 2.24 -1.07
N ASP A 124 -12.81 2.50 -2.23
CA ASP A 124 -12.93 3.77 -2.95
C ASP A 124 -14.19 3.91 -3.84
N TYR A 125 -14.97 2.83 -4.02
CA TYR A 125 -15.92 2.73 -5.14
C TYR A 125 -17.11 3.69 -5.10
N LYS A 126 -17.61 4.01 -6.30
CA LYS A 126 -18.87 4.73 -6.56
C LYS A 126 -19.60 3.99 -7.69
N GLY A 127 -20.86 3.62 -7.49
CA GLY A 127 -21.65 2.80 -8.43
C GLY A 127 -22.44 1.70 -7.71
N SER A 128 -22.82 0.63 -8.41
CA SER A 128 -23.34 -0.59 -7.77
C SER A 128 -22.19 -1.57 -7.49
N PRO A 129 -21.72 -1.70 -6.25
CA PRO A 129 -20.30 -3.16 -5.82
C PRO A 129 -20.55 -4.54 -6.45
N LEU A 130 -21.73 -4.84 -7.04
CA LEU A 130 -21.86 -6.01 -7.93
C LEU A 130 -21.05 -5.85 -9.22
N TYR A 131 -21.08 -4.65 -9.82
CA TYR A 131 -20.24 -4.30 -10.96
C TYR A 131 -18.75 -4.28 -10.58
N HIS A 132 -18.44 -3.82 -9.36
CA HIS A 132 -17.08 -3.84 -8.81
C HIS A 132 -16.52 -5.27 -8.70
N MET A 133 -17.26 -6.17 -8.03
CA MET A 133 -16.84 -7.55 -7.81
C MET A 133 -16.55 -8.32 -9.11
N LEU A 134 -17.26 -7.97 -10.21
CA LEU A 134 -17.12 -8.62 -11.51
C LEU A 134 -16.08 -7.95 -12.43
N PHE A 135 -15.91 -6.62 -12.38
CA PHE A 135 -15.18 -5.86 -13.40
C PHE A 135 -14.06 -4.96 -12.89
N SER A 136 -13.89 -4.77 -11.57
CA SER A 136 -12.79 -3.95 -11.04
C SER A 136 -11.42 -4.55 -11.38
N PRO A 137 -10.45 -3.74 -11.85
CA PRO A 137 -9.04 -4.14 -11.87
C PRO A 137 -8.58 -4.48 -10.45
N SER A 138 -7.99 -5.66 -10.29
CA SER A 138 -7.47 -6.17 -9.02
C SER A 138 -5.97 -6.41 -9.14
N TYR A 139 -5.23 -6.15 -8.06
CA TYR A 139 -3.77 -6.27 -8.01
C TYR A 139 -3.28 -7.73 -7.91
N ASP A 140 -3.90 -8.66 -8.63
CA ASP A 140 -3.65 -10.10 -8.53
C ASP A 140 -2.99 -10.75 -9.75
N ILE A 141 -2.41 -11.93 -9.53
CA ILE A 141 -2.01 -12.87 -10.57
C ILE A 141 -2.86 -14.16 -10.48
N LYS A 142 -4.19 -14.03 -10.36
CA LYS A 142 -5.09 -15.20 -10.21
C LYS A 142 -5.47 -15.84 -11.55
N CYS A 143 -5.80 -17.13 -11.51
CA CYS A 143 -6.43 -17.90 -12.60
C CYS A 143 -5.73 -17.78 -13.96
N TYR A 144 -4.72 -18.62 -14.16
CA TYR A 144 -4.03 -18.86 -15.43
C TYR A 144 -3.88 -20.39 -15.61
N PHE A 145 -3.89 -20.85 -16.86
CA PHE A 145 -3.79 -22.29 -17.19
C PHE A 145 -2.54 -22.63 -18.03
N THR A 146 -1.88 -21.61 -18.58
CA THR A 146 -0.69 -21.75 -19.45
C THR A 146 0.37 -20.71 -19.07
N LYS A 147 1.63 -20.95 -19.42
CA LYS A 147 2.74 -20.02 -19.18
C LYS A 147 2.51 -18.64 -19.84
N SER A 148 1.92 -18.61 -21.03
CA SER A 148 1.57 -17.36 -21.71
C SER A 148 0.44 -16.60 -20.99
N GLY A 149 -0.54 -17.33 -20.44
CA GLY A 149 -1.58 -16.75 -19.59
C GLY A 149 -1.02 -16.20 -18.28
N TYR A 150 -0.02 -16.86 -17.69
CA TYR A 150 0.71 -16.36 -16.52
C TYR A 150 1.43 -15.04 -16.82
N GLU A 151 2.26 -14.99 -17.86
CA GLU A 151 2.99 -13.76 -18.21
C GLU A 151 2.04 -12.62 -18.59
N TYR A 152 0.91 -12.89 -19.26
CA TYR A 152 -0.12 -11.87 -19.50
C TYR A 152 -0.67 -11.27 -18.19
N LYS A 153 -1.00 -12.11 -17.19
CA LYS A 153 -1.45 -11.65 -15.86
C LYS A 153 -0.35 -10.85 -15.15
N ARG A 154 0.89 -11.32 -15.22
CA ARG A 154 2.09 -10.68 -14.64
C ARG A 154 2.34 -9.29 -15.26
N GLN A 155 2.24 -9.14 -16.57
CA GLN A 155 2.32 -7.84 -17.26
C GLN A 155 1.12 -6.92 -16.96
N ARG A 156 -0.10 -7.47 -16.88
CA ARG A 156 -1.30 -6.72 -16.46
C ARG A 156 -1.14 -6.14 -15.06
N LEU A 157 -0.64 -6.94 -14.10
CA LEU A 157 -0.37 -6.47 -12.74
C LEU A 157 0.69 -5.37 -12.73
N LYS A 158 1.80 -5.57 -13.45
CA LYS A 158 2.87 -4.57 -13.61
C LYS A 158 2.36 -3.24 -14.18
N HIS A 159 1.52 -3.29 -15.21
CA HIS A 159 0.91 -2.09 -15.77
C HIS A 159 -0.03 -1.39 -14.77
N LEU A 160 -0.87 -2.17 -14.06
CA LEU A 160 -1.82 -1.64 -13.08
C LEU A 160 -1.11 -0.96 -11.89
N VAL A 161 -0.14 -1.65 -11.27
CA VAL A 161 0.68 -1.11 -10.17
C VAL A 161 1.41 0.16 -10.62
N LYS A 162 2.06 0.14 -11.80
CA LYS A 162 2.73 1.34 -12.33
C LYS A 162 1.74 2.49 -12.51
N SER A 163 0.60 2.24 -13.15
CA SER A 163 -0.44 3.26 -13.40
C SER A 163 -0.94 3.89 -12.11
N ASP A 164 -1.30 3.08 -11.11
CA ASP A 164 -1.92 3.55 -9.90
C ASP A 164 -0.94 4.22 -8.94
N MET A 165 0.29 3.70 -8.82
CA MET A 165 1.35 4.33 -8.04
C MET A 165 1.89 5.61 -8.70
N THR A 166 1.77 5.74 -10.03
CA THR A 166 2.04 7.01 -10.74
C THR A 166 0.93 8.04 -10.49
N ASN A 167 -0.31 7.61 -10.23
CA ASN A 167 -1.47 8.48 -10.02
C ASN A 167 -1.96 8.44 -8.55
N ILE A 168 -1.05 8.22 -7.59
CA ILE A 168 -1.39 7.94 -6.19
C ILE A 168 -2.23 9.03 -5.53
N ASP A 169 -2.02 10.29 -5.93
CA ASP A 169 -2.76 11.46 -5.45
C ASP A 169 -4.27 11.39 -5.70
N ARG A 170 -4.71 10.63 -6.72
CA ARG A 170 -6.15 10.36 -6.94
C ARG A 170 -6.75 9.59 -5.77
N PHE A 171 -6.03 8.60 -5.25
CA PHE A 171 -6.46 7.80 -4.11
C PHE A 171 -6.33 8.61 -2.81
N VAL A 172 -5.24 9.36 -2.64
CA VAL A 172 -5.06 10.28 -1.49
C VAL A 172 -6.21 11.31 -1.42
N LYS A 173 -6.55 11.97 -2.53
CA LYS A 173 -7.73 12.85 -2.59
C LYS A 173 -9.02 12.10 -2.24
N ARG A 174 -9.21 10.89 -2.76
CA ARG A 174 -10.40 10.06 -2.48
C ARG A 174 -10.49 9.65 -1.01
N TRP A 175 -9.35 9.46 -0.34
CA TRP A 175 -9.28 9.25 1.10
C TRP A 175 -9.77 10.48 1.87
N TYR A 176 -9.33 11.69 1.50
CA TYR A 176 -9.84 12.93 2.12
C TYR A 176 -11.32 13.22 1.82
N GLU A 177 -11.92 12.66 0.75
CA GLU A 177 -13.38 12.67 0.54
C GLU A 177 -14.14 11.78 1.54
N LEU A 178 -13.49 10.76 2.11
CA LEU A 178 -14.12 9.72 2.93
C LEU A 178 -13.79 9.84 4.43
N HIS A 179 -12.59 10.33 4.76
CA HIS A 179 -12.05 10.35 6.12
C HIS A 179 -11.50 11.72 6.50
N LYS A 180 -11.61 12.05 7.79
CA LYS A 180 -10.87 13.16 8.41
C LYS A 180 -9.59 12.61 9.07
N PRO A 181 -8.42 13.26 8.89
CA PRO A 181 -7.20 12.94 9.64
C PRO A 181 -7.38 12.84 11.14
N ILE A 182 -6.65 11.93 11.77
CA ILE A 182 -6.42 11.95 13.22
C ILE A 182 -5.33 12.98 13.48
N ILE A 183 -5.50 13.79 14.53
CA ILE A 183 -4.51 14.78 14.95
C ILE A 183 -3.52 14.12 15.91
N LYS A 184 -2.23 14.26 15.64
CA LYS A 184 -1.13 13.71 16.45
C LYS A 184 0.02 14.70 16.61
N ASP A 185 0.86 14.47 17.61
CA ASP A 185 2.21 15.04 17.62
C ASP A 185 3.17 14.22 16.73
N PRO A 186 4.41 14.68 16.48
CA PRO A 186 5.41 13.93 15.71
C PRO A 186 5.82 12.60 16.34
N ASP A 187 5.70 12.45 17.66
CA ASP A 187 5.95 11.20 18.40
C ASP A 187 4.76 10.21 18.33
N GLY A 188 3.64 10.65 17.74
CA GLY A 188 2.48 9.83 17.45
C GLY A 188 1.39 9.81 18.52
N ASN A 189 1.52 10.57 19.61
CA ASN A 189 0.46 10.72 20.62
C ASN A 189 -0.75 11.41 20.01
N ASN A 190 -1.96 11.06 20.45
CA ASN A 190 -3.19 11.71 19.97
C ASN A 190 -3.36 13.08 20.65
N ILE A 191 -3.52 14.15 19.88
CA ILE A 191 -3.84 15.48 20.42
C ILE A 191 -5.35 15.71 20.38
N SER A 192 -5.92 16.01 21.54
CA SER A 192 -7.24 16.64 21.64
C SER A 192 -7.11 18.15 21.40
N ILE A 193 -7.91 18.67 20.47
CA ILE A 193 -8.13 20.11 20.24
C ILE A 193 -9.64 20.36 20.38
#